data_AF-A0AAN0UEI0-F1
#
_entry.id   AF-A0AAN0UEI0-F1
#
_cell.length_a   1.000
_cell.length_b   1.000
_cell.length_c   1.000
_cell.angle_alpha   90.00
_cell.angle_beta   90.00
_cell.angle_gamma   90.00
#
_symmetry.space_group_name_H-M   'P 1'
#
loop_
_entity.id
_entity.type
_entity.pdbx_description
1 polymer ?
#
loop_
_entity_poly.entity_id
_entity_poly.type
_entity_poly.pdbx_seq_one_letter_code
_entity_poly.pdbx_strand_id
1 'polypeptide(L)'
;MWKYLFSFFCLGANIHCYAEFGTTNHFVSPTAQLKSDILPSTPKDIPLPAFGQRIIGWGTGAEGARQRLENIQPADVSMIKKQGTTLEMITAWQDFYEQEQQRNANNPTAKYRARLMKKIADLW
;
A
#
# COMPACT_ATOMS: atom_id res chain seq x y z
N MET A 1 -38.63 27.41 28.88
CA MET A 1 -38.64 27.14 30.33
C MET A 1 -38.21 25.69 30.57
N TRP A 2 -37.32 25.46 31.54
CA TRP A 2 -36.92 24.17 32.15
C TRP A 2 -35.99 23.24 31.33
N LYS A 3 -34.64 23.28 31.44
CA LYS A 3 -33.68 22.80 32.47
C LYS A 3 -33.63 21.28 32.70
N TYR A 4 -32.67 20.59 32.08
CA TYR A 4 -32.04 19.43 32.73
C TYR A 4 -30.53 19.64 32.82
N LEU A 5 -30.14 19.97 34.05
CA LEU A 5 -28.80 19.88 34.60
C LEU A 5 -28.47 18.38 34.71
N PHE A 6 -27.35 17.93 34.15
CA PHE A 6 -26.71 16.73 34.66
C PHE A 6 -25.33 17.09 35.19
N SER A 7 -25.14 16.64 36.43
CA SER A 7 -24.17 17.10 37.40
C SER A 7 -22.75 16.67 37.03
N PHE A 8 -21.81 17.59 37.21
CA PHE A 8 -20.37 17.33 37.29
C PHE A 8 -20.04 16.64 38.61
N PHE A 9 -19.33 15.52 38.56
CA PHE A 9 -18.64 14.86 39.68
C PHE A 9 -17.64 13.89 39.03
N CYS A 10 -16.35 13.80 39.35
CA CYS A 10 -15.49 14.50 40.29
C CYS A 10 -14.02 14.20 39.90
N LEU A 11 -13.13 15.11 40.32
CA LEU A 11 -11.76 14.88 40.82
C LEU A 11 -10.86 13.85 40.12
N GLY A 12 -9.68 14.30 39.67
CA GLY A 12 -8.55 13.40 39.49
C GLY A 12 -7.31 14.01 38.86
N ALA A 13 -6.49 14.66 39.69
CA ALA A 13 -5.03 14.78 39.64
C ALA A 13 -4.28 15.02 38.30
N ASN A 14 -3.50 16.11 38.30
CA ASN A 14 -2.32 16.29 37.47
C ASN A 14 -1.37 15.08 37.55
N ILE A 15 -0.99 14.50 36.41
CA ILE A 15 0.35 13.92 36.21
C ILE A 15 0.79 14.22 34.78
N HIS A 16 1.78 15.09 34.67
CA HIS A 16 2.64 15.22 33.49
C HIS A 16 3.66 14.08 33.60
N CYS A 17 3.64 13.13 32.67
CA CYS A 17 4.73 12.16 32.50
C CYS A 17 5.27 12.26 31.07
N TYR A 18 6.43 12.87 30.94
CA TYR A 18 7.39 12.55 29.88
C TYR A 18 8.07 11.23 30.26
N ALA A 19 8.19 10.30 29.32
CA ALA A 19 9.28 9.32 29.21
C ALA A 19 9.17 8.66 27.82
N GLU A 20 10.06 8.91 26.87
CA GLU A 20 11.45 8.44 26.78
C GLU A 20 11.53 7.25 25.79
N PHE A 21 12.37 7.43 24.76
CA PHE A 21 12.64 6.46 23.71
C PHE A 21 13.20 5.17 24.33
N GLY A 22 12.41 4.10 24.30
CA GLY A 22 12.86 2.74 24.57
C GLY A 22 12.84 1.92 23.29
N THR A 23 14.02 1.72 22.70
CA THR A 23 14.27 0.75 21.63
C THR A 23 13.78 -0.62 22.06
N THR A 24 12.69 -1.11 21.48
CA THR A 24 12.37 -2.53 21.48
C THR A 24 12.17 -2.99 20.05
N ASN A 25 13.09 -3.83 19.60
CA ASN A 25 13.03 -4.53 18.33
C ASN A 25 11.73 -5.35 18.31
N HIS A 26 10.68 -4.80 17.71
CA HIS A 26 9.43 -5.53 17.51
C HIS A 26 9.65 -6.47 16.33
N PHE A 27 10.21 -7.65 16.62
CA PHE A 27 10.14 -8.79 15.74
C PHE A 27 8.67 -9.25 15.69
N VAL A 28 7.89 -8.62 14.81
CA VAL A 28 6.52 -9.04 14.53
C VAL A 28 6.60 -10.23 13.58
N SER A 29 6.33 -11.43 14.09
CA SER A 29 6.01 -12.60 13.27
C SER A 29 4.88 -12.25 12.30
N PRO A 30 4.93 -12.74 11.04
CA PRO A 30 4.06 -12.25 9.99
C PRO A 30 2.62 -12.74 10.18
N THR A 31 1.75 -11.86 10.66
CA THR A 31 0.29 -11.98 10.50
C THR A 31 -0.06 -11.75 9.01
N ALA A 32 0.20 -12.77 8.20
CA ALA A 32 -0.07 -12.78 6.75
C ALA A 32 -1.57 -12.79 6.36
N GLN A 33 -2.48 -12.45 7.27
CA GLN A 33 -3.93 -12.62 7.08
C GLN A 33 -4.72 -11.30 7.06
N LEU A 34 -4.13 -10.17 7.49
CA LEU A 34 -4.82 -8.87 7.58
C LEU A 34 -4.22 -7.79 6.65
N LYS A 35 -3.33 -8.14 5.73
CA LYS A 35 -2.57 -7.13 4.96
C LYS A 35 -3.27 -6.66 3.68
N SER A 36 -4.23 -7.40 3.17
CA SER A 36 -4.92 -7.11 1.90
C SER A 36 -6.10 -6.14 2.00
N ASP A 37 -6.54 -5.74 3.19
CA ASP A 37 -7.56 -4.69 3.34
C ASP A 37 -6.95 -3.28 3.36
N ILE A 38 -5.64 -3.19 3.60
CA ILE A 38 -4.90 -1.93 3.60
C ILE A 38 -4.16 -1.79 2.27
N LEU A 39 -4.49 -0.75 1.51
CA LEU A 39 -3.78 -0.43 0.27
C LEU A 39 -2.32 -0.06 0.59
N PRO A 40 -1.33 -0.64 -0.11
CA PRO A 40 0.05 -0.21 0.00
C PRO A 40 0.21 1.27 -0.37
N SER A 41 1.27 1.90 0.16
CA SER A 41 1.56 3.30 -0.14
C SER A 41 1.91 3.52 -1.62
N THR A 42 1.58 4.70 -2.12
CA THR A 42 1.97 5.19 -3.44
C THR A 42 3.05 6.27 -3.33
N PRO A 43 3.86 6.49 -4.37
CA PRO A 43 4.84 7.57 -4.36
C PRO A 43 4.13 8.92 -4.24
N LYS A 44 4.63 9.78 -3.35
CA LYS A 44 4.09 11.15 -3.12
C LYS A 44 2.60 11.16 -2.73
N ASP A 45 2.08 10.08 -2.17
CA ASP A 45 0.68 9.94 -1.75
C ASP A 45 -0.34 10.17 -2.87
N ILE A 46 0.04 9.93 -4.12
CA ILE A 46 -0.87 10.09 -5.26
C ILE A 46 -1.94 8.99 -5.24
N PRO A 47 -3.15 9.24 -5.76
CA PRO A 47 -4.20 8.23 -5.81
C PRO A 47 -3.78 7.03 -6.69
N LEU A 48 -4.20 5.81 -6.31
CA LEU A 48 -3.88 4.56 -7.01
C LEU A 48 -4.14 4.60 -8.53
N PRO A 49 -5.26 5.17 -9.03
CA PRO A 49 -5.45 5.33 -10.47
C PRO A 49 -4.33 6.13 -11.14
N ALA A 50 -3.83 7.19 -10.50
CA ALA A 50 -2.73 7.99 -11.03
C ALA A 50 -1.41 7.23 -10.98
N PHE A 51 -1.10 6.55 -9.88
CA PHE A 51 0.07 5.67 -9.79
C PHE A 51 0.06 4.61 -10.90
N GLY A 52 -1.06 3.91 -11.04
CA GLY A 52 -1.22 2.84 -12.00
C GLY A 52 -1.17 3.28 -13.46
N GLN A 53 -1.87 4.36 -13.82
CA GLN A 53 -1.99 4.80 -15.21
C GLN A 53 -0.82 5.68 -15.66
N ARG A 54 -0.29 6.55 -14.77
CA ARG A 54 0.72 7.54 -15.15
C ARG A 54 2.14 7.10 -14.83
N ILE A 55 2.36 6.37 -13.72
CA ILE A 55 3.71 5.94 -13.32
C ILE A 55 3.99 4.54 -13.87
N ILE A 56 3.14 3.57 -13.54
CA ILE A 56 3.36 2.18 -13.98
C ILE A 56 2.93 1.97 -15.44
N GLY A 57 1.84 2.61 -15.85
CA GLY A 57 1.31 2.52 -17.22
C GLY A 57 0.48 1.27 -17.48
N TRP A 58 -0.12 0.66 -16.45
CA TRP A 58 -0.92 -0.58 -16.59
C TRP A 58 -2.39 -0.35 -16.99
N GLY A 59 -2.77 0.89 -17.33
CA GLY A 59 -4.14 1.26 -17.69
C GLY A 59 -5.16 1.12 -16.55
N THR A 60 -6.43 0.82 -16.89
CA THR A 60 -7.53 0.67 -15.93
C THR A 60 -7.81 -0.78 -15.55
N GLY A 61 -7.62 -1.72 -16.48
CA GLY A 61 -8.01 -3.12 -16.33
C GLY A 61 -6.91 -4.12 -16.69
N ALA A 62 -7.31 -5.39 -16.78
CA ALA A 62 -6.44 -6.52 -17.06
C ALA A 62 -5.65 -6.39 -18.36
N GLU A 63 -6.27 -5.88 -19.43
CA GLU A 63 -5.64 -5.76 -20.75
C GLU A 63 -4.48 -4.77 -20.74
N GLY A 64 -4.68 -3.59 -20.15
CA GLY A 64 -3.60 -2.59 -20.01
C GLY A 64 -2.43 -3.12 -19.18
N ALA A 65 -2.72 -3.87 -18.11
CA ALA A 65 -1.69 -4.49 -17.28
C ALA A 65 -0.93 -5.58 -18.03
N ARG A 66 -1.63 -6.38 -18.84
CA ARG A 66 -1.03 -7.41 -19.69
C ARG A 66 -0.13 -6.79 -20.76
N GLN A 67 -0.64 -5.81 -21.51
CA GLN A 67 0.14 -5.11 -22.54
C GLN A 67 1.40 -4.49 -21.94
N ARG A 68 1.27 -3.85 -20.76
CA ARG A 68 2.42 -3.28 -20.08
C ARG A 68 3.41 -4.34 -19.60
N LEU A 69 2.94 -5.46 -19.07
CA LEU A 69 3.78 -6.59 -18.67
C LEU A 69 4.59 -7.15 -19.85
N GLU A 70 3.97 -7.31 -21.01
CA GLU A 70 4.62 -7.84 -22.21
C GLU A 70 5.70 -6.88 -22.75
N ASN A 71 5.49 -5.56 -22.64
CA ASN A 71 6.32 -4.54 -23.29
C ASN A 71 7.22 -3.73 -22.37
N ILE A 72 7.19 -3.93 -21.05
CA ILE A 72 8.02 -3.16 -20.12
C ILE A 72 9.51 -3.43 -20.31
N GLN A 73 10.30 -2.35 -20.35
CA GLN A 73 11.74 -2.36 -20.58
C GLN A 73 12.50 -1.76 -19.38
N PRO A 74 13.81 -1.99 -19.26
CA PRO A 74 14.64 -1.38 -18.19
C PRO A 74 14.59 0.15 -18.17
N ALA A 75 14.42 0.78 -19.34
CA ALA A 75 14.25 2.23 -19.45
C ALA A 75 12.98 2.72 -18.75
N ASP A 76 11.89 1.96 -18.84
CA ASP A 76 10.64 2.26 -18.12
C ASP A 76 10.82 2.18 -16.62
N VAL A 77 11.55 1.16 -16.12
CA VAL A 77 11.84 1.01 -14.69
C VAL A 77 12.68 2.17 -14.17
N SER A 78 13.62 2.66 -14.97
CA SER A 78 14.39 3.87 -14.66
C SER A 78 13.50 5.11 -14.54
N MET A 79 12.45 5.22 -15.35
CA MET A 79 11.46 6.31 -15.25
C MET A 79 10.58 6.15 -13.99
N ILE A 80 10.14 4.93 -13.67
CA ILE A 80 9.36 4.62 -12.46
C ILE A 80 10.12 5.02 -11.19
N LYS A 81 11.43 4.73 -11.15
CA LYS A 81 12.35 5.16 -10.07
C LYS A 81 12.40 6.68 -9.94
N LYS A 82 12.59 7.40 -11.06
CA LYS A 82 12.64 8.88 -11.08
C LYS A 82 11.35 9.54 -10.60
N GLN A 83 10.21 8.86 -10.73
CA GLN A 83 8.93 9.36 -10.22
C GLN A 83 8.79 9.25 -8.69
N GLY A 84 9.78 8.67 -7.99
CA GLY A 84 9.79 8.50 -6.54
C GLY A 84 9.28 7.14 -6.07
N THR A 85 9.16 6.16 -6.97
CA THR A 85 8.77 4.80 -6.62
C THR A 85 10.00 4.05 -6.13
N THR A 86 9.88 3.32 -5.02
CA THR A 86 10.96 2.49 -4.45
C THR A 86 10.69 1.01 -4.70
N LEU A 87 11.74 0.18 -4.59
CA LEU A 87 11.59 -1.27 -4.69
C LEU A 87 10.62 -1.81 -3.64
N GLU A 88 10.69 -1.28 -2.42
CA GLU A 88 9.77 -1.65 -1.33
C GLU A 88 8.30 -1.40 -1.70
N MET A 89 7.99 -0.28 -2.37
CA MET A 89 6.63 -0.01 -2.85
C MET A 89 6.21 -1.05 -3.89
N ILE A 90 7.07 -1.35 -4.87
CA ILE A 90 6.77 -2.34 -5.91
C ILE A 90 6.51 -3.71 -5.29
N THR A 91 7.35 -4.14 -4.36
CA THR A 91 7.19 -5.43 -3.65
C THR A 91 5.89 -5.45 -2.83
N ALA A 92 5.57 -4.37 -2.11
CA ALA A 92 4.33 -4.29 -1.35
C ALA A 92 3.09 -4.36 -2.25
N TRP A 93 3.12 -3.71 -3.41
CA TRP A 93 2.06 -3.81 -4.42
C TRP A 93 1.99 -5.20 -5.07
N GLN A 94 3.12 -5.86 -5.28
CA GLN A 94 3.17 -7.25 -5.74
C GLN A 94 2.42 -8.16 -4.76
N ASP A 95 2.82 -8.16 -3.49
CA ASP A 95 2.22 -8.97 -2.43
C ASP A 95 0.71 -8.71 -2.28
N PHE A 96 0.29 -7.44 -2.36
CA PHE A 96 -1.11 -7.07 -2.30
C PHE A 96 -1.94 -7.73 -3.42
N TYR A 97 -1.47 -7.62 -4.66
CA TYR A 97 -2.19 -8.21 -5.79
C TYR A 97 -2.10 -9.75 -5.80
N GLU A 98 -1.02 -10.35 -5.28
CA GLU A 98 -0.94 -11.80 -5.09
C GLU A 98 -1.95 -12.30 -4.05
N GLN A 99 -2.16 -11.57 -2.96
CA GLN A 99 -3.21 -11.87 -1.98
C GLN A 99 -4.61 -11.69 -2.58
N GLU A 100 -4.84 -10.63 -3.35
CA GLU A 100 -6.10 -10.41 -4.06
C GLU A 100 -6.40 -11.56 -5.05
N GLN A 101 -5.37 -12.14 -5.67
CA GLN A 101 -5.52 -13.35 -6.48
C GLN A 101 -5.95 -14.57 -5.68
N GLN A 102 -5.43 -14.74 -4.47
CA GLN A 102 -5.82 -15.85 -3.61
C GLN A 102 -7.26 -15.69 -3.12
N ARG A 103 -7.69 -14.45 -2.81
CA ARG A 103 -9.07 -14.14 -2.42
C ARG A 103 -10.05 -14.30 -3.59
N ASN A 104 -9.66 -13.88 -4.79
CA ASN A 104 -10.48 -13.98 -5.99
C ASN A 104 -9.64 -14.44 -7.20
N ALA A 105 -9.58 -15.76 -7.38
CA ALA A 105 -8.83 -16.39 -8.48
C ALA A 105 -9.34 -15.99 -9.88
N ASN A 106 -10.59 -15.51 -9.97
CA ASN A 106 -11.21 -15.06 -11.22
C ASN A 106 -11.00 -13.57 -11.50
N ASN A 107 -10.13 -12.88 -10.76
CA ASN A 107 -9.79 -11.47 -11.02
C ASN A 107 -8.56 -11.38 -11.95
N PRO A 108 -8.72 -11.28 -13.29
CA PRO A 108 -7.56 -11.21 -14.19
C PRO A 108 -6.72 -9.94 -13.99
N THR A 109 -7.30 -8.86 -13.49
CA THR A 109 -6.60 -7.58 -13.28
C THR A 109 -5.53 -7.72 -12.23
N ALA A 110 -5.86 -8.27 -11.06
CA ALA A 110 -4.88 -8.48 -10.00
C ALA A 110 -3.78 -9.46 -10.45
N LYS A 111 -4.10 -10.48 -11.27
CA LYS A 111 -3.13 -11.41 -11.85
C LYS A 111 -2.03 -10.71 -12.63
N TYR A 112 -2.42 -9.86 -13.59
CA TYR A 112 -1.48 -9.18 -14.45
C TYR A 112 -0.73 -8.06 -13.72
N ARG A 113 -1.37 -7.36 -12.78
CA ARG A 113 -0.71 -6.35 -11.95
C ARG A 113 0.35 -6.96 -11.04
N ALA A 114 0.07 -8.09 -10.38
CA ALA A 114 1.07 -8.81 -9.58
C ALA A 114 2.30 -9.22 -10.42
N ARG A 115 2.05 -9.83 -11.59
CA ARG A 115 3.13 -10.23 -12.51
C ARG A 115 3.92 -9.05 -13.03
N LEU A 116 3.26 -7.92 -13.30
CA LEU A 116 3.92 -6.69 -13.74
C LEU A 116 4.81 -6.12 -12.64
N MET A 117 4.32 -6.04 -11.40
CA MET A 117 5.15 -5.61 -10.25
C MET A 117 6.38 -6.51 -10.10
N LYS A 118 6.20 -7.84 -10.20
CA LYS A 118 7.31 -8.80 -10.17
C LYS A 118 8.35 -8.54 -11.26
N LYS A 119 7.92 -8.28 -12.50
CA LYS A 119 8.82 -7.96 -13.61
C LYS A 119 9.54 -6.62 -13.41
N ILE A 120 8.87 -5.63 -12.82
CA ILE A 120 9.50 -4.35 -12.47
C ILE A 120 10.57 -4.55 -11.39
N ALA A 121 10.30 -5.40 -10.39
CA ALA A 121 11.26 -5.72 -9.35
C ALA A 121 12.48 -6.50 -9.88
N ASP A 122 12.28 -7.41 -10.83
CA ASP A 122 13.35 -8.15 -11.51
C ASP A 122 14.27 -7.24 -12.35
N LEU A 123 13.69 -6.21 -12.96
CA LEU A 123 14.39 -5.19 -13.75
C LEU A 123 14.86 -3.97 -12.93
N TRP A 124 14.75 -4.03 -11.59
CA TRP A 124 15.14 -2.97 -10.68
C TRP A 124 16.66 -2.87 -10.50
#